data_AF-A0A259DHJ8-F1
#
_entry.id   AF-A0A259DHJ8-F1
#
_cell.length_a   1.000
_cell.length_b   1.000
_cell.length_c   1.000
_cell.angle_alpha   90.00
_cell.angle_beta   90.00
_cell.angle_gamma   90.00
#
_symmetry.space_group_name_H-M   'P 1'
#
loop_
_entity.id
_entity.type
_entity.pdbx_description
1 polymer ?
#
loop_
_entity_poly.entity_id
_entity_poly.type
_entity_poly.pdbx_seq_one_letter_code
_entity_poly.pdbx_strand_id
1 'polypeptide(L)'
;MANPTEAKTERRRTWGLGRDSARRTSFRDALDALVAPGEMVNILQIGANDGLINDPLHGFLRAHPDRTQIILVEPQADLIPILSDTYAFHPRKIIREAAVGPAGHLTLYRLRKQCWPDLVLGYGKHWPIYRAPTGVTSGDRGKVEAWASRHYRGPLPLAEVVEA
;
A
#
# COMPACT_ATOMS: atom_id res chain seq x y z
N MET A 1 -14.97 64.25 -3.12
CA MET A 1 -15.42 62.88 -2.77
C MET A 1 -14.18 62.03 -2.67
N ALA A 2 -13.78 61.68 -1.45
CA ALA A 2 -12.50 61.05 -1.15
C ALA A 2 -12.71 59.59 -0.74
N ASN A 3 -11.84 58.74 -1.25
CA ASN A 3 -11.74 57.30 -1.05
C ASN A 3 -11.32 57.00 0.41
N PRO A 4 -11.97 56.08 1.13
CA PRO A 4 -11.37 55.44 2.30
C PRO A 4 -10.77 54.10 1.89
N THR A 5 -9.46 54.02 2.00
CA THR A 5 -8.64 52.81 1.85
C THR A 5 -8.89 51.89 3.05
N GLU A 6 -9.61 50.77 2.86
CA GLU A 6 -9.63 49.70 3.86
C GLU A 6 -8.45 48.76 3.65
N ALA A 7 -7.54 48.76 4.63
CA ALA A 7 -6.44 47.84 4.73
C ALA A 7 -6.95 46.40 4.92
N LYS A 8 -6.70 45.53 3.93
CA LYS A 8 -6.86 44.08 4.09
C LYS A 8 -5.73 43.55 4.95
N THR A 9 -5.98 43.36 6.23
CA THR A 9 -5.08 42.61 7.12
C THR A 9 -5.08 41.14 6.70
N GLU A 10 -4.05 40.73 5.96
CA GLU A 10 -3.72 39.34 5.71
C GLU A 10 -3.48 38.61 7.04
N ARG A 11 -4.46 37.81 7.47
CA ARG A 11 -4.21 36.80 8.51
C ARG A 11 -3.41 35.67 7.88
N ARG A 12 -2.09 35.83 7.82
CA ARG A 12 -1.16 34.70 7.71
C ARG A 12 -1.47 33.74 8.85
N ARG A 13 -2.05 32.58 8.54
CA ARG A 13 -2.06 31.43 9.46
C ARG A 13 -0.62 30.98 9.62
N THR A 14 0.07 31.54 10.61
CA THR A 14 1.27 30.94 11.15
C THR A 14 0.83 29.64 11.84
N TRP A 15 1.13 28.51 11.21
CA TRP A 15 1.13 27.23 11.93
C TRP A 15 2.13 27.39 13.06
N GLY A 16 1.60 27.47 14.28
CA GLY A 16 2.40 27.65 15.48
C GLY A 16 3.49 26.59 15.53
N LEU A 17 4.74 27.06 15.56
CA LEU A 17 5.89 26.31 16.07
C LEU A 17 5.71 26.18 17.59
N GLY A 18 4.72 25.38 17.99
CA GLY A 18 4.65 24.83 19.34
C GLY A 18 5.69 23.73 19.43
N ARG A 19 6.80 24.01 20.09
CA ARG A 19 7.77 23.00 20.51
C ARG A 19 7.16 22.19 21.65
N ASP A 20 6.30 21.24 21.29
CA ASP A 20 6.09 20.02 22.07
C ASP A 20 6.53 18.87 21.17
N SER A 21 7.81 18.51 21.28
CA SER A 21 8.36 17.32 20.65
C SER A 21 7.94 16.09 21.44
N ALA A 22 6.63 15.77 21.44
CA ALA A 22 6.19 14.43 21.76
C ALA A 22 6.86 13.50 20.74
N ARG A 23 7.75 12.62 21.22
CA ARG A 23 8.47 11.64 20.40
C ARG A 23 7.40 10.86 19.63
N ARG A 24 7.33 11.03 18.30
CA ARG A 24 6.40 10.26 17.48
C ARG A 24 6.80 8.79 17.60
N THR A 25 6.00 7.99 18.29
CA THR A 25 6.15 6.53 18.31
C THR A 25 6.17 6.03 16.88
N SER A 26 7.23 5.34 16.48
CA SER A 26 7.28 4.75 15.16
C SER A 26 6.30 3.58 15.08
N PHE A 27 5.90 3.18 13.87
CA PHE A 27 5.08 1.98 13.69
C PHE A 27 5.75 0.75 14.31
N ARG A 28 7.09 0.67 14.24
CA ARG A 28 7.85 -0.42 14.85
C ARG A 28 7.75 -0.41 16.38
N ASP A 29 7.89 0.75 17.01
CA ASP A 29 7.77 0.87 18.47
C ASP A 29 6.38 0.43 18.95
N ALA A 30 5.33 0.73 18.16
CA ALA A 30 3.98 0.28 18.47
C ALA A 30 3.85 -1.25 18.38
N LEU A 31 4.46 -1.88 17.39
CA LEU A 31 4.48 -3.34 17.27
C LEU A 31 5.27 -4.01 18.42
N ASP A 32 6.40 -3.44 18.80
CA ASP A 32 7.22 -3.93 19.91
C ASP A 32 6.46 -3.84 21.24
N ALA A 33 5.72 -2.76 21.45
CA ALA A 33 4.85 -2.61 22.62
C ALA A 33 3.73 -3.67 22.67
N LEU A 34 3.21 -4.12 21.52
CA LEU A 34 2.17 -5.15 21.46
C LEU A 34 2.68 -6.55 21.84
N VAL A 35 3.93 -6.87 21.52
CA VAL A 35 4.51 -8.19 21.82
C VAL A 35 5.15 -8.26 23.21
N ALA A 36 5.54 -7.12 23.79
CA ALA A 36 6.23 -7.02 25.08
C ALA A 36 5.53 -7.73 26.26
N PRO A 37 4.18 -7.70 26.40
CA PRO A 37 3.49 -8.40 27.48
C PRO A 37 3.64 -9.93 27.44
N GLY A 38 4.13 -10.50 26.33
CA GLY A 38 4.22 -11.94 26.18
C GLY A 38 2.84 -12.58 25.99
N GLU A 39 1.89 -11.86 25.40
CA GLU A 39 0.59 -12.37 24.91
C GLU A 39 0.58 -12.58 23.39
N MET A 40 -0.36 -13.37 22.87
CA MET A 40 -0.46 -13.65 21.44
C MET A 40 -1.03 -12.42 20.73
N VAL A 41 -0.32 -11.91 19.72
CA VAL A 41 -0.79 -10.78 18.93
C VAL A 41 -1.54 -11.27 17.69
N ASN A 42 -2.78 -10.81 17.54
CA ASN A 42 -3.66 -11.17 16.43
C ASN A 42 -3.65 -10.05 15.38
N ILE A 43 -3.26 -10.38 14.15
CA ILE A 43 -3.02 -9.39 13.11
C ILE A 43 -3.89 -9.70 11.89
N LEU A 44 -4.52 -8.67 11.34
CA LEU A 44 -5.16 -8.70 10.03
C LEU A 44 -4.48 -7.65 9.14
N GLN A 45 -3.85 -8.09 8.06
CA GLN A 45 -3.23 -7.22 7.07
C GLN A 45 -4.06 -7.22 5.79
N ILE A 46 -4.56 -6.05 5.41
CA ILE A 46 -5.35 -5.85 4.19
C ILE A 46 -4.46 -5.21 3.12
N GLY A 47 -4.44 -5.81 1.92
CA GLY A 47 -3.56 -5.38 0.83
C GLY A 47 -2.12 -5.84 1.06
N ALA A 48 -1.94 -7.14 1.33
CA ALA A 48 -0.63 -7.71 1.62
C ALA A 48 0.34 -7.68 0.42
N ASN A 49 -0.18 -7.63 -0.81
CA ASN A 49 0.60 -7.72 -2.05
C ASN A 49 1.55 -8.93 -2.02
N ASP A 50 2.83 -8.75 -2.34
CA ASP A 50 3.86 -9.79 -2.26
C ASP A 50 4.37 -10.08 -0.84
N GLY A 51 3.92 -9.29 0.14
CA GLY A 51 4.24 -9.49 1.54
C GLY A 51 5.67 -9.15 1.94
N LEU A 52 6.45 -8.52 1.06
CA LEU A 52 7.89 -8.32 1.27
C LEU A 52 8.30 -6.88 0.98
N ILE A 53 8.06 -6.41 -0.24
CA ILE A 53 8.58 -5.12 -0.66
C ILE A 53 7.72 -4.02 -0.06
N ASN A 54 8.33 -3.22 0.80
CA ASN A 54 7.68 -2.20 1.64
C ASN A 54 6.60 -2.77 2.59
N ASP A 55 6.63 -4.07 2.88
CA ASP A 55 5.75 -4.65 3.89
C ASP A 55 6.28 -4.29 5.29
N PRO A 56 5.51 -3.53 6.10
CA PRO A 56 5.99 -3.07 7.40
C PRO A 56 5.91 -4.16 8.49
N LEU A 57 5.24 -5.28 8.23
CA LEU A 57 5.00 -6.38 9.17
C LEU A 57 5.92 -7.58 8.94
N HIS A 58 6.41 -7.81 7.71
CA HIS A 58 7.20 -9.01 7.39
C HIS A 58 8.36 -9.27 8.37
N GLY A 59 9.18 -8.24 8.62
CA GLY A 59 10.30 -8.33 9.55
C GLY A 59 9.87 -8.52 11.01
N PHE A 60 8.75 -7.91 11.43
CA PHE A 60 8.19 -8.08 12.77
C PHE A 60 7.70 -9.51 13.00
N LEU A 61 6.93 -10.04 12.06
CA LEU A 61 6.39 -11.40 12.12
C LEU A 61 7.50 -12.44 12.10
N ARG A 62 8.58 -12.20 11.35
CA ARG A 62 9.76 -13.08 11.33
C ARG A 62 10.53 -13.08 12.65
N ALA A 63 10.57 -11.95 13.35
CA ALA A 63 11.22 -11.86 14.66
C ALA A 63 10.37 -12.49 15.78
N HIS A 64 9.05 -12.61 15.58
CA HIS A 64 8.11 -13.05 16.61
C HIS A 64 7.10 -14.11 16.12
N PRO A 65 7.51 -15.19 15.42
CA PRO A 65 6.60 -16.12 14.75
C PRO A 65 5.74 -16.95 15.72
N ASP A 66 6.25 -17.19 16.93
CA ASP A 66 5.53 -17.94 17.98
C ASP A 66 4.63 -17.05 18.85
N ARG A 67 4.73 -15.73 18.66
CA ARG A 67 4.00 -14.72 19.44
C ARG A 67 2.94 -14.00 18.62
N THR A 68 2.82 -14.34 17.34
CA THR A 68 1.92 -13.68 16.40
C THR A 68 1.08 -14.72 15.66
N GLN A 69 -0.12 -14.31 15.29
CA GLN A 69 -0.94 -15.00 14.29
C GLN A 69 -1.51 -13.97 13.33
N ILE A 70 -1.52 -14.30 12.05
CA ILE A 70 -1.82 -13.33 11.01
C ILE A 70 -2.78 -13.88 9.96
N ILE A 71 -3.75 -13.04 9.60
CA ILE A 71 -4.54 -13.17 8.38
C ILE A 71 -4.03 -12.14 7.37
N LEU A 72 -3.55 -12.62 6.23
CA LEU A 72 -3.11 -11.82 5.09
C LEU A 72 -4.22 -11.81 4.04
N VAL A 73 -4.68 -10.62 3.66
CA VAL A 73 -5.73 -10.43 2.65
C VAL A 73 -5.13 -9.76 1.42
N GLU A 74 -5.20 -10.42 0.28
CA GLU A 74 -4.73 -9.90 -1.02
C GLU A 74 -5.72 -10.33 -2.11
N PRO A 75 -6.40 -9.42 -2.81
CA PRO A 75 -7.41 -9.80 -3.79
C PRO A 75 -6.84 -10.29 -5.13
N GLN A 76 -5.56 -10.03 -5.45
CA GLN A 76 -4.98 -10.45 -6.72
C GLN A 76 -4.47 -11.90 -6.65
N ALA A 77 -5.25 -12.84 -7.21
CA ALA A 77 -4.94 -14.28 -7.25
C ALA A 77 -3.49 -14.61 -7.65
N ASP A 78 -2.94 -13.86 -8.62
CA ASP A 78 -1.58 -14.02 -9.12
C ASP A 78 -0.48 -13.79 -8.06
N LEU A 79 -0.77 -13.02 -7.01
CA LEU A 79 0.16 -12.75 -5.91
C LEU A 79 0.06 -13.79 -4.80
N ILE A 80 -0.99 -14.60 -4.74
CA ILE A 80 -1.20 -15.57 -3.66
C ILE A 80 -0.04 -16.58 -3.55
N PRO A 81 0.48 -17.17 -4.63
CA PRO A 81 1.65 -18.05 -4.54
C PRO A 81 2.89 -17.34 -3.98
N ILE A 82 3.17 -16.13 -4.48
CA ILE A 82 4.33 -15.32 -4.04
C ILE A 82 4.20 -14.98 -2.55
N LEU A 83 3.02 -14.51 -2.13
CA LEU A 83 2.73 -14.18 -0.74
C LEU A 83 2.84 -15.41 0.17
N SER A 84 2.37 -16.57 -0.29
CA SER A 84 2.49 -17.84 0.41
C SER A 84 3.95 -18.22 0.67
N ASP A 85 4.79 -18.12 -0.37
CA ASP A 85 6.22 -18.40 -0.27
C ASP A 85 6.93 -17.39 0.64
N THR A 86 6.65 -16.09 0.47
CA THR A 86 7.20 -15.01 1.31
C THR A 86 6.94 -15.25 2.80
N TYR A 87 5.75 -15.75 3.14
CA TYR A 87 5.33 -16.03 4.51
C TYR A 87 5.51 -17.48 4.94
N ALA A 88 6.16 -18.34 4.14
CA ALA A 88 6.34 -19.77 4.44
C ALA A 88 6.89 -20.03 5.86
N PHE A 89 7.73 -19.13 6.37
CA PHE A 89 8.30 -19.16 7.72
C PHE A 89 7.28 -19.10 8.87
N HIS A 90 6.11 -18.50 8.66
CA HIS A 90 5.17 -18.20 9.73
C HIS A 90 4.20 -19.37 9.95
N PRO A 91 4.17 -20.02 11.14
CA PRO A 91 3.40 -21.24 11.36
C PRO A 91 1.89 -20.98 11.51
N ARG A 92 1.50 -19.78 11.97
CA ARG A 92 0.10 -19.39 12.24
C ARG A 92 -0.39 -18.33 11.26
N LYS A 93 -0.16 -18.56 9.97
CA LYS A 93 -0.63 -17.68 8.89
C LYS A 93 -1.89 -18.23 8.24
N ILE A 94 -2.76 -17.32 7.82
CA ILE A 94 -3.90 -17.60 6.96
C ILE A 94 -3.84 -16.62 5.81
N ILE A 95 -3.91 -17.10 4.57
CA ILE A 95 -3.98 -16.25 3.38
C ILE A 95 -5.41 -16.30 2.83
N ARG A 96 -5.95 -15.14 2.45
CA ARG A 96 -7.27 -14.99 1.85
C ARG A 96 -7.19 -14.16 0.58
N GLU A 97 -7.61 -14.78 -0.52
CA GLU A 97 -7.86 -14.10 -1.79
C GLU A 97 -9.18 -13.33 -1.69
N ALA A 98 -9.13 -12.09 -1.21
CA ALA A 98 -10.33 -11.27 -0.99
C ALA A 98 -10.01 -9.77 -0.96
N ALA A 99 -11.04 -8.96 -1.16
CA ALA A 99 -11.04 -7.53 -0.83
C ALA A 99 -11.93 -7.29 0.39
N VAL A 100 -11.65 -6.23 1.16
CA VAL A 100 -12.45 -5.84 2.32
C VAL A 100 -13.41 -4.72 1.93
N GLY A 101 -14.71 -4.96 2.08
CA GLY A 101 -15.78 -4.04 1.73
C GLY A 101 -17.16 -4.64 2.02
N PRO A 102 -18.25 -4.03 1.51
CA PRO A 102 -19.57 -4.63 1.55
C PRO A 102 -19.58 -6.04 0.93
N ALA A 103 -20.53 -6.87 1.38
CA ALA A 103 -20.69 -8.21 0.82
C ALA A 103 -21.01 -8.16 -0.68
N GLY A 104 -20.36 -9.01 -1.47
CA GLY A 104 -20.57 -9.11 -2.91
C GLY A 104 -19.28 -9.34 -3.70
N HIS A 105 -19.28 -8.88 -4.95
CA HIS A 105 -18.14 -8.95 -5.85
C HIS A 105 -17.65 -7.55 -6.21
N LEU A 106 -16.34 -7.39 -6.30
CA LEU A 106 -15.67 -6.16 -6.71
C LEU A 106 -14.82 -6.45 -7.94
N THR A 107 -15.03 -5.72 -9.02
CA THR A 107 -14.11 -5.72 -10.16
C THR A 107 -12.87 -4.90 -9.81
N LEU A 108 -11.69 -5.46 -10.02
CA LEU A 108 -10.43 -4.75 -9.87
C LEU A 108 -9.82 -4.48 -11.24
N TYR A 109 -9.47 -3.23 -11.48
CA TYR A 109 -8.75 -2.83 -12.66
C TYR A 109 -7.25 -2.91 -12.41
N ARG A 110 -6.51 -3.44 -13.38
CA ARG A 110 -5.06 -3.64 -13.32
C ARG A 110 -4.43 -3.40 -14.68
N LEU A 111 -3.10 -3.27 -14.69
CA LEU A 111 -2.34 -3.23 -15.94
C LEU A 111 -2.17 -4.63 -16.51
N ARG A 112 -2.41 -4.77 -17.81
CA ARG A 112 -2.15 -6.00 -18.54
C ARG A 112 -0.71 -6.45 -18.35
N LYS A 113 -0.51 -7.73 -18.06
CA LYS A 113 0.84 -8.29 -17.79
C LYS A 113 1.81 -8.08 -18.94
N GLN A 114 1.33 -8.12 -20.17
CA GLN A 114 2.12 -7.92 -21.39
C GLN A 114 2.67 -6.49 -21.49
N CYS A 115 2.04 -5.53 -20.82
CA CYS A 115 2.46 -4.13 -20.82
C CYS A 115 3.50 -3.81 -19.72
N TRP A 116 3.77 -4.73 -18.79
CA TRP A 116 4.70 -4.48 -17.70
C TRP A 116 6.14 -4.18 -18.14
N PRO A 117 6.72 -4.82 -19.18
CA PRO A 117 8.06 -4.49 -19.66
C PRO A 117 8.20 -3.06 -20.19
N ASP A 118 7.11 -2.43 -20.61
CA ASP A 118 7.10 -1.07 -21.17
C ASP A 118 6.94 0.02 -20.10
N LEU A 119 6.95 -0.36 -18.81
CA LEU A 119 6.83 0.57 -17.70
C LEU A 119 8.17 1.26 -17.43
N VAL A 120 8.16 2.59 -17.45
CA VAL A 120 9.30 3.42 -17.07
C VAL A 120 9.02 4.08 -15.73
N LEU A 121 9.68 3.57 -14.70
CA LEU A 121 9.47 3.97 -13.31
C LEU A 121 10.65 4.79 -12.78
N GLY A 122 10.35 5.92 -12.13
CA GLY A 122 11.34 6.69 -11.38
C GLY A 122 11.72 6.07 -10.02
N TYR A 123 11.00 5.03 -9.59
CA TYR A 123 11.15 4.34 -8.32
C TYR A 123 11.17 2.82 -8.52
N GLY A 124 11.53 2.06 -7.48
CA GLY A 124 11.42 0.59 -7.52
C GLY A 124 12.31 -0.07 -8.58
N LYS A 125 13.45 0.55 -8.93
CA LYS A 125 14.37 0.07 -9.98
C LYS A 125 14.85 -1.38 -9.81
N HIS A 126 14.84 -1.88 -8.58
CA HIS A 126 15.27 -3.25 -8.23
C HIS A 126 14.10 -4.16 -7.87
N TRP A 127 12.87 -3.69 -8.00
CA TRP A 127 11.71 -4.53 -7.71
C TRP A 127 11.50 -5.53 -8.84
N PRO A 128 10.95 -6.72 -8.54
CA PRO A 128 10.42 -7.60 -9.55
C PRO A 128 9.43 -6.87 -10.44
N ILE A 129 9.40 -7.23 -11.73
CA ILE A 129 8.60 -6.55 -12.76
C ILE A 129 7.10 -6.46 -12.40
N TYR A 130 6.58 -7.42 -11.64
CA TYR A 130 5.18 -7.44 -11.20
C TYR A 130 4.88 -6.40 -10.11
N ARG A 131 5.86 -5.97 -9.31
CA ARG A 131 5.59 -5.37 -8.00
C ARG A 131 4.93 -3.99 -8.08
N ALA A 132 5.43 -3.15 -8.97
CA ALA A 132 4.86 -1.83 -9.19
C ALA A 132 3.46 -1.92 -9.84
N PRO A 133 3.26 -2.64 -10.96
CA PRO A 133 1.93 -2.72 -11.58
C PRO A 133 0.87 -3.38 -10.69
N THR A 134 1.21 -4.40 -9.89
CA THR A 134 0.23 -4.98 -8.94
C THR A 134 -0.05 -4.08 -7.74
N GLY A 135 0.85 -3.14 -7.43
CA GLY A 135 0.68 -2.16 -6.35
C GLY A 135 -0.31 -1.03 -6.67
N VAL A 136 -0.68 -0.86 -7.94
CA VAL A 136 -1.60 0.21 -8.38
C VAL A 136 -2.99 -0.30 -8.78
N THR A 137 -3.18 -1.62 -8.77
CA THR A 137 -4.48 -2.27 -8.97
C THR A 137 -5.54 -1.65 -8.06
N SER A 138 -6.71 -1.36 -8.62
CA SER A 138 -7.75 -0.61 -7.91
C SER A 138 -9.14 -0.96 -8.39
N GLY A 139 -10.15 -0.82 -7.52
CA GLY A 139 -11.56 -0.84 -7.94
C GLY A 139 -11.97 0.39 -8.77
N ASP A 140 -11.08 1.38 -8.91
CA ASP A 140 -11.28 2.58 -9.71
C ASP A 140 -10.36 2.57 -10.94
N ARG A 141 -10.94 2.32 -12.12
CA ARG A 141 -10.21 2.28 -13.39
C ARG A 141 -9.44 3.57 -13.67
N GLY A 142 -10.02 4.72 -13.34
CA GLY A 142 -9.42 6.03 -13.60
C GLY A 142 -8.11 6.22 -12.84
N LYS A 143 -7.96 5.64 -11.64
CA LYS A 143 -6.69 5.66 -10.90
C LYS A 143 -5.59 4.86 -11.60
N VAL A 144 -5.95 3.70 -12.15
CA VAL A 144 -5.01 2.84 -12.88
C VAL A 144 -4.59 3.51 -14.18
N GLU A 145 -5.53 4.10 -14.93
CA GLU A 145 -5.26 4.87 -16.15
C GLU A 145 -4.42 6.12 -15.87
N ALA A 146 -4.72 6.85 -14.81
CA ALA A 146 -3.95 8.02 -14.40
C ALA A 146 -2.51 7.64 -14.03
N TRP A 147 -2.30 6.49 -13.38
CA TRP A 147 -0.96 5.98 -13.13
C TRP A 147 -0.28 5.53 -14.44
N ALA A 148 -0.99 4.79 -15.29
CA ALA A 148 -0.48 4.30 -16.59
C ALA A 148 -0.02 5.45 -17.48
N SER A 149 -0.78 6.55 -17.59
CA SER A 149 -0.40 7.71 -18.40
C SER A 149 0.95 8.32 -18.02
N ARG A 150 1.33 8.20 -16.74
CA ARG A 150 2.61 8.73 -16.23
C ARG A 150 3.78 7.77 -16.48
N HIS A 151 3.51 6.46 -16.53
CA HIS A 151 4.55 5.43 -16.43
C HIS A 151 4.67 4.49 -17.63
N TYR A 152 3.62 4.30 -18.42
CA TYR A 152 3.63 3.43 -19.60
C TYR A 152 4.21 4.16 -20.81
N ARG A 153 5.12 3.52 -21.54
CA ARG A 153 5.76 4.06 -22.77
C ARG A 153 5.69 3.09 -23.95
N GLY A 154 4.88 2.05 -23.85
CA GLY A 154 4.75 1.03 -24.89
C GLY A 154 3.80 1.43 -26.02
N PRO A 155 3.59 0.53 -26.98
CA PRO A 155 2.91 0.83 -28.24
C PRO A 155 1.37 0.88 -28.13
N LEU A 156 0.77 0.34 -27.07
CA LEU A 156 -0.68 0.26 -26.96
C LEU A 156 -1.31 1.59 -26.50
N PRO A 157 -2.51 1.94 -26.99
CA PRO A 157 -3.28 3.06 -26.44
C PRO A 157 -3.58 2.82 -24.96
N LEU A 158 -3.55 3.88 -24.12
CA LEU A 158 -3.77 3.76 -22.67
C LEU A 158 -5.07 3.04 -22.29
N ALA A 159 -6.13 3.22 -23.08
CA ALA A 159 -7.42 2.55 -22.87
C ALA A 159 -7.31 1.01 -22.96
N GLU A 160 -6.35 0.49 -23.70
CA GLU A 160 -6.10 -0.95 -23.89
C GLU A 160 -5.10 -1.52 -22.88
N VAL A 161 -4.33 -0.67 -22.19
CA VAL A 161 -3.34 -1.08 -21.19
C VAL A 161 -3.98 -1.56 -19.89
N VAL A 162 -5.19 -1.09 -19.58
CA VAL A 162 -5.92 -1.43 -18.35
C VAL A 162 -7.00 -2.48 -18.62
N GLU A 163 -6.96 -3.57 -17.87
CA GLU A 163 -7.96 -4.65 -17.87
C GLU A 163 -8.68 -4.73 -16.52
N ALA A 164 -9.81 -5.44 -16.52
CA ALA A 164 -10.59 -5.80 -15.35
C ALA A 164 -10.24 -7.22 -14.87
#